data_AF-A0A6A0H211-F1
#
_entry.id   AF-A0A6A0H211-F1
#
_cell.length_a   1.000
_cell.length_b   1.000
_cell.length_c   1.000
_cell.angle_alpha   90.00
_cell.angle_beta   90.00
_cell.angle_gamma   90.00
#
_symmetry.space_group_name_H-M   'P 1'
#
loop_
_entity.id
_entity.type
_entity.pdbx_description
1 polymer ?
#
loop_
_entity_poly.entity_id
_entity_poly.type
_entity_poly.pdbx_seq_one_letter_code
_entity_poly.pdbx_strand_id
1 'polypeptide(L)'
;MPANLCSQCVSLPGLGFRRGSYKCVCRDGFYFPNTSTAEKYFNGTIIEEEYEKKLSKQASVYDDSDAFECLSCAPGCDTCDDSRPCVVTLNWLMRTAILVLALALIACLPAIAFLTWKYGNVKVSVYFFYL
;
A
#
# COMPACT_ATOMS: atom_id res chain seq x y z
N MET A 1 -15.13 -16.13 16.89
CA MET A 1 -14.95 -15.82 15.45
C MET A 1 -13.53 -15.34 15.29
N PRO A 2 -12.66 -16.05 14.56
CA PRO A 2 -11.32 -15.55 14.27
C PRO A 2 -11.43 -14.29 13.41
N ALA A 3 -10.67 -13.26 13.73
CA ALA A 3 -10.73 -11.93 13.11
C ALA A 3 -10.16 -11.90 11.66
N ASN A 4 -9.70 -13.03 11.13
CA ASN A 4 -8.94 -13.11 9.88
C ASN A 4 -9.73 -13.62 8.65
N LEU A 5 -11.03 -13.94 8.83
CA LEU A 5 -11.89 -14.39 7.72
C LEU A 5 -12.74 -13.24 7.13
N CYS A 6 -12.14 -12.07 6.92
CA CYS A 6 -12.87 -10.96 6.26
C CYS A 6 -12.78 -11.10 4.73
N SER A 7 -13.44 -12.13 4.18
CA SER A 7 -13.63 -12.33 2.74
C SER A 7 -15.11 -12.19 2.34
N GLN A 8 -15.35 -11.71 1.13
CA GLN A 8 -16.66 -11.58 0.50
C GLN A 8 -16.73 -12.53 -0.69
N CYS A 9 -17.66 -13.48 -0.66
CA CYS A 9 -17.84 -14.45 -1.73
C CYS A 9 -18.93 -14.01 -2.71
N VAL A 10 -18.60 -14.05 -4.01
CA VAL A 10 -19.48 -13.68 -5.11
C VAL A 10 -19.59 -14.83 -6.11
N SER A 11 -20.79 -15.09 -6.61
CA SER A 11 -21.02 -16.15 -7.61
C SER A 11 -20.37 -15.80 -8.95
N LEU A 12 -19.88 -16.81 -9.66
CA LEU A 12 -19.31 -16.60 -10.99
C LEU A 12 -20.44 -16.36 -12.03
N PRO A 13 -20.36 -15.30 -12.85
CA PRO A 13 -21.38 -15.04 -13.86
C PRO A 13 -21.39 -16.15 -14.92
N GLY A 14 -22.58 -16.60 -15.31
CA GLY A 14 -22.78 -17.59 -16.40
C GLY A 14 -22.72 -19.07 -16.00
N LEU A 15 -22.23 -19.42 -14.80
CA LEU A 15 -22.19 -20.81 -14.31
C LEU A 15 -23.43 -21.22 -13.49
N GLY A 16 -24.29 -20.26 -13.14
CA GLY A 16 -25.42 -20.46 -12.23
C GLY A 16 -24.97 -20.64 -10.77
N PHE A 17 -25.94 -20.71 -9.85
CA PHE A 17 -25.64 -20.92 -8.43
C PHE A 17 -25.47 -22.42 -8.17
N ARG A 18 -24.23 -22.91 -8.24
CA ARG A 18 -23.85 -24.30 -7.96
C ARG A 18 -22.66 -24.34 -7.02
N ARG A 19 -22.52 -25.49 -6.34
CA ARG A 19 -21.39 -25.82 -5.49
C ARG A 19 -20.04 -25.59 -6.24
N GLY A 20 -19.07 -24.94 -5.61
CA GLY A 20 -17.80 -24.53 -6.21
C GLY A 20 -17.85 -23.36 -7.22
N SER A 21 -19.03 -22.88 -7.63
CA SER A 21 -19.19 -21.81 -8.66
C SER A 21 -19.20 -20.39 -8.07
N TYR A 22 -18.27 -20.11 -7.16
CA TYR A 22 -18.08 -18.79 -6.56
C TYR A 22 -16.59 -18.49 -6.39
N LYS A 23 -16.28 -17.20 -6.24
CA LYS A 23 -14.96 -16.71 -5.86
C LYS A 23 -15.07 -15.87 -4.60
N CYS A 24 -14.11 -16.02 -3.69
CA CYS A 24 -14.03 -15.18 -2.50
C CYS A 24 -12.93 -14.13 -2.69
N VAL A 25 -13.33 -12.87 -2.61
CA VAL A 25 -12.44 -11.70 -2.66
C VAL A 25 -12.27 -11.16 -1.25
N CYS A 26 -11.13 -10.52 -0.96
CA CYS A 26 -10.96 -9.86 0.35
C CYS A 26 -11.88 -8.64 0.45
N ARG A 27 -12.41 -8.39 1.65
CA ARG A 27 -13.20 -7.18 1.94
C ARG A 27 -12.26 -5.97 1.99
N ASP A 28 -12.82 -4.77 1.76
CA ASP A 28 -12.16 -3.50 2.06
C ASP A 28 -11.52 -3.51 3.47
N GLY A 29 -10.32 -2.95 3.57
CA GLY A 29 -9.45 -3.05 4.74
C GLY A 29 -8.60 -4.33 4.81
N PHE A 30 -8.76 -5.25 3.86
CA PHE A 30 -7.96 -6.47 3.74
C PHE A 30 -7.50 -6.71 2.29
N TYR A 31 -6.37 -7.41 2.14
CA TYR A 31 -5.77 -7.74 0.85
C TYR A 31 -5.38 -9.22 0.77
N PHE A 32 -5.20 -9.69 -0.46
CA PHE A 32 -4.85 -11.07 -0.75
C PHE A 32 -3.36 -11.33 -0.49
N PRO A 33 -2.98 -12.38 0.27
CA PRO A 33 -1.60 -12.56 0.74
C PRO A 33 -0.57 -12.73 -0.39
N ASN A 34 -0.94 -13.38 -1.49
CA ASN A 34 -0.05 -13.54 -2.64
C ASN A 34 -0.24 -12.40 -3.65
N THR A 35 0.51 -11.32 -3.45
CA THR A 35 0.38 -10.10 -4.25
C THR A 35 1.04 -10.19 -5.63
N SER A 36 1.77 -11.28 -5.91
CA SER A 36 2.41 -11.54 -7.21
C SER A 36 1.47 -12.19 -8.23
N THR A 37 0.40 -12.84 -7.78
CA THR A 37 -0.56 -13.52 -8.65
C THR A 37 -1.54 -12.51 -9.27
N ALA A 38 -1.85 -12.68 -10.57
CA ALA A 38 -2.83 -11.83 -11.27
C ALA A 38 -4.26 -11.98 -10.73
N GLU A 39 -4.59 -13.17 -10.23
CA GLU A 39 -5.87 -13.53 -9.66
C GLU A 39 -5.86 -13.35 -8.13
N LYS A 40 -6.35 -12.20 -7.65
CA LYS A 40 -6.43 -11.86 -6.21
C LYS A 40 -7.73 -12.35 -5.57
N TYR A 41 -8.04 -13.63 -5.72
CA TYR A 41 -9.24 -14.24 -5.16
C TYR A 41 -9.01 -15.70 -4.82
N PHE A 42 -9.78 -16.22 -3.87
CA PHE A 42 -9.82 -17.63 -3.56
C PHE A 42 -10.89 -18.32 -4.40
N ASN A 43 -10.51 -19.40 -5.08
CA ASN A 43 -11.43 -20.18 -5.91
C ASN A 43 -12.31 -21.07 -5.01
N GLY A 44 -13.63 -20.93 -5.12
CA GLY A 44 -14.58 -21.69 -4.29
C GLY A 44 -14.50 -23.19 -4.48
N THR A 45 -14.08 -23.68 -5.66
CA THR A 45 -13.92 -25.12 -5.89
C THR A 45 -12.78 -25.69 -5.04
N ILE A 46 -11.65 -24.98 -4.97
CA ILE A 46 -10.47 -25.40 -4.19
C ILE A 46 -10.79 -25.36 -2.68
N ILE A 47 -11.45 -24.29 -2.23
CA ILE A 47 -11.86 -24.13 -0.83
C ILE A 47 -12.71 -25.33 -0.38
N GLU A 48 -13.70 -25.71 -1.19
CA GLU A 48 -14.58 -26.82 -0.86
C GLU A 48 -13.90 -28.18 -0.94
N GLU A 49 -13.01 -28.40 -1.91
CA GLU A 49 -12.24 -29.64 -2.03
C GLU A 49 -11.33 -29.84 -0.81
N GLU A 50 -10.60 -28.81 -0.40
CA GLU A 50 -9.76 -28.87 0.80
C GLU A 50 -10.59 -29.03 2.08
N TYR A 51 -11.78 -28.44 2.13
CA TYR A 51 -12.73 -28.65 3.23
C TYR A 51 -13.26 -30.09 3.29
N GLU A 52 -13.53 -30.73 2.15
CA GLU A 52 -13.93 -32.15 2.10
C GLU A 52 -12.81 -33.08 2.57
N LYS A 53 -11.55 -32.77 2.21
CA LYS A 53 -10.37 -33.49 2.72
C LYS A 53 -10.28 -33.37 4.23
N LYS A 54 -10.51 -32.16 4.77
CA LYS A 54 -10.59 -31.92 6.23
C LYS A 54 -11.69 -32.77 6.88
N LEU A 55 -12.89 -32.78 6.31
CA LEU A 55 -14.01 -33.56 6.83
C LEU A 55 -13.72 -35.07 6.82
N SER A 56 -12.97 -35.53 5.82
CA SER A 56 -12.54 -36.91 5.65
C SER A 56 -11.29 -37.28 6.47
N LYS A 57 -10.80 -36.37 7.32
CA LYS A 57 -9.56 -36.53 8.13
C LYS A 57 -8.31 -36.84 7.29
N GLN A 58 -8.27 -36.34 6.05
CA GLN A 58 -7.07 -36.39 5.22
C GLN A 58 -6.22 -35.14 5.47
N ALA A 59 -4.96 -35.16 5.02
CA ALA A 59 -4.13 -33.96 5.03
C ALA A 59 -4.76 -32.91 4.11
N SER A 60 -5.22 -31.80 4.69
CA SER A 60 -5.84 -30.69 3.99
C SER A 60 -5.13 -29.39 4.34
N VAL A 61 -4.89 -28.56 3.35
CA VAL A 61 -4.33 -27.21 3.55
C VAL A 61 -5.35 -26.30 4.23
N TYR A 62 -6.63 -26.66 4.26
CA TYR A 62 -7.69 -25.91 4.93
C TYR A 62 -7.46 -25.66 6.44
N ASP A 63 -6.67 -26.51 7.12
CA ASP A 63 -6.41 -26.36 8.56
C ASP A 63 -5.18 -25.49 8.86
N ASP A 64 -4.40 -25.12 7.83
CA ASP A 64 -3.27 -24.22 8.00
C ASP A 64 -3.81 -22.81 8.31
N SER A 65 -3.27 -22.17 9.35
CA SER A 65 -3.77 -20.88 9.85
C SER A 65 -3.69 -19.74 8.85
N ASP A 66 -2.90 -19.87 7.79
CA ASP A 66 -2.75 -18.86 6.73
C ASP A 66 -3.51 -19.25 5.44
N ALA A 67 -4.16 -20.41 5.41
CA ALA A 67 -4.85 -20.90 4.23
C ALA A 67 -6.22 -20.23 4.08
N PHE A 68 -6.44 -19.60 2.93
CA PHE A 68 -7.69 -18.90 2.57
C PHE A 68 -8.04 -17.70 3.48
N GLU A 69 -7.05 -17.14 4.19
CA GLU A 69 -7.21 -15.94 5.00
C GLU A 69 -6.75 -14.67 4.25
N CYS A 70 -7.38 -13.54 4.53
CA CYS A 70 -6.98 -12.23 4.01
C CYS A 70 -6.14 -11.48 5.06
N LEU A 71 -5.16 -10.71 4.60
CA LEU A 71 -4.30 -9.91 5.47
C LEU A 71 -4.87 -8.50 5.63
N SER A 72 -4.73 -7.90 6.81
CA SER A 72 -5.21 -6.54 7.06
C SER A 72 -4.33 -5.49 6.39
N CYS A 73 -4.96 -4.43 5.89
CA CYS A 73 -4.26 -3.28 5.35
C CYS A 73 -3.50 -2.51 6.43
N ALA A 74 -2.53 -1.70 5.99
CA ALA A 74 -1.87 -0.73 6.87
C ALA A 74 -2.90 0.25 7.48
N PRO A 75 -2.68 0.72 8.73
CA PRO A 75 -3.60 1.62 9.39
C PRO A 75 -3.78 2.93 8.60
N GLY A 76 -5.03 3.38 8.47
CA GLY A 76 -5.38 4.59 7.71
C GLY A 76 -5.66 4.37 6.23
N CYS A 77 -5.73 3.11 5.76
CA CYS A 77 -6.12 2.76 4.41
C CYS A 77 -7.47 2.05 4.38
N ASP A 78 -8.37 2.50 3.49
CA ASP A 78 -9.68 1.84 3.28
C ASP A 78 -9.56 0.65 2.32
N THR A 79 -8.71 0.73 1.29
CA THR A 79 -8.46 -0.35 0.32
C THR A 79 -6.97 -0.45 0.04
N CYS A 80 -6.43 -1.67 -0.03
CA CYS A 80 -5.01 -1.89 -0.35
C CYS A 80 -4.80 -3.18 -1.15
N ASP A 81 -3.71 -3.20 -1.91
CA ASP A 81 -3.25 -4.38 -2.66
C ASP A 81 -2.07 -5.11 -2.01
N ASP A 82 -1.38 -4.42 -1.09
CA ASP A 82 -0.16 -4.87 -0.40
C ASP A 82 -0.11 -4.27 1.01
N SER A 83 0.82 -4.74 1.84
CA SER A 83 1.13 -4.20 3.17
C SER A 83 1.78 -2.80 3.16
N ARG A 84 1.85 -2.13 2.00
CA ARG A 84 2.51 -0.83 1.86
C ARG A 84 1.66 0.27 2.52
N PRO A 85 2.27 1.22 3.25
CA PRO A 85 1.52 2.32 3.85
C PRO A 85 0.97 3.26 2.76
N CYS A 86 -0.35 3.44 2.70
CA CYS A 86 -0.99 4.41 1.78
C CYS A 86 -0.83 5.85 2.27
N VAL A 87 -0.76 6.03 3.60
CA VAL A 87 -0.42 7.31 4.21
C VAL A 87 1.10 7.41 4.26
N VAL A 88 1.65 8.51 3.73
CA VAL A 88 3.04 8.88 4.02
C VAL A 88 3.17 8.87 5.53
N THR A 89 4.07 8.03 6.05
CA THR A 89 4.43 8.07 7.46
C THR A 89 4.88 9.51 7.72
N LEU A 90 4.09 10.21 8.52
CA LEU A 90 4.37 11.58 8.94
C LEU A 90 5.58 11.53 9.88
N ASN A 91 6.75 11.27 9.32
CA ASN A 91 8.00 11.34 10.03
C ASN A 91 8.20 12.82 10.34
N TRP A 92 8.06 13.15 11.62
CA TRP A 92 8.28 14.51 12.12
C TRP A 92 9.61 15.07 11.61
N LEU A 93 10.63 14.21 11.46
CA LEU A 93 11.93 14.50 10.86
C LEU A 93 11.86 14.99 9.41
N MET A 94 11.09 14.34 8.53
CA MET A 94 10.99 14.73 7.13
C MET A 94 10.26 16.07 7.00
N ARG A 95 9.23 16.27 7.82
CA ARG A 95 8.47 17.52 7.84
C ARG A 95 9.30 18.68 8.38
N THR A 96 10.07 18.49 9.45
CA THR A 96 10.96 19.52 9.98
C THR A 96 12.08 19.83 8.99
N ALA A 97 12.67 18.83 8.34
CA ALA A 97 13.72 19.03 7.33
C ALA A 97 13.24 19.88 6.14
N ILE A 98 12.05 19.59 5.58
CA ILE A 98 11.48 20.37 4.47
C ILE A 98 11.18 21.81 4.89
N LEU A 99 10.63 22.02 6.10
CA LEU A 99 10.32 23.36 6.61
C LEU A 99 11.60 24.18 6.83
N VAL A 100 12.65 23.58 7.39
CA VAL A 100 13.95 24.26 7.57
C VAL A 100 14.58 24.62 6.23
N LEU A 101 14.56 23.70 5.26
CA LEU A 101 15.06 23.96 3.91
C LEU A 101 14.29 25.11 3.24
N ALA A 102 12.97 25.11 3.34
CA ALA A 102 12.14 26.18 2.78
C ALA A 102 12.45 27.54 3.41
N LEU A 103 12.58 27.61 4.75
CA LEU A 103 12.94 28.85 5.45
C LEU A 103 14.33 29.34 5.07
N ALA A 104 15.30 28.44 4.90
CA ALA A 104 16.65 28.80 4.44
C ALA A 104 16.61 29.40 3.03
N LEU A 105 15.86 28.82 2.10
CA LEU A 105 15.68 29.38 0.74
C LEU A 105 14.99 30.75 0.79
N ILE A 106 13.93 30.88 1.59
CA ILE A 106 13.19 32.15 1.76
C ILE A 106 14.08 33.25 2.36
N ALA A 107 15.06 32.92 3.20
CA ALA A 107 15.99 33.91 3.77
C ALA A 107 17.17 34.22 2.82
N CYS A 108 17.76 33.20 2.20
CA CYS A 108 18.93 33.35 1.34
C CYS A 108 18.60 34.06 0.02
N LEU A 109 17.48 33.76 -0.62
CA LEU A 109 17.10 34.38 -1.90
C LEU A 109 16.96 35.91 -1.83
N PRO A 110 16.21 36.52 -0.88
CA PRO A 110 16.12 37.97 -0.77
C PRO A 110 17.41 38.62 -0.30
N ALA A 111 18.21 37.94 0.54
CA ALA A 111 19.53 38.44 0.92
C ALA A 111 20.45 38.53 -0.32
N ILE A 112 20.49 37.49 -1.15
CA ILE A 112 21.24 37.49 -2.42
C ILE A 112 20.68 38.57 -3.36
N ALA A 113 19.37 38.69 -3.51
CA ALA A 113 18.75 39.72 -4.34
C ALA A 113 19.05 41.15 -3.86
N PHE A 114 19.07 41.37 -2.54
CA PHE A 114 19.45 42.65 -1.95
C PHE A 114 20.93 42.96 -2.19
N LEU A 115 21.81 41.97 -2.00
CA LEU A 115 23.23 42.12 -2.28
C LEU A 115 23.49 42.39 -3.76
N THR A 116 22.82 41.69 -4.69
CA THR A 116 22.98 41.95 -6.13
C THR A 116 22.44 43.32 -6.53
N TRP A 117 21.32 43.79 -5.95
CA TRP A 117 20.83 45.14 -6.17
C TRP A 117 21.79 46.21 -5.63
N LYS A 118 22.32 46.01 -4.42
CA LYS A 118 23.22 46.98 -3.76
C LYS A 118 24.59 47.06 -4.42
N TYR A 119 25.16 45.92 -4.80
CA TYR A 119 26.48 45.81 -5.42
C TYR A 119 26.42 45.81 -6.95
N GLY A 120 25.26 45.97 -7.58
CA GLY A 120 25.11 46.03 -9.04
C GLY A 120 25.85 47.19 -9.72
N ASN A 121 26.22 48.23 -8.97
CA ASN A 121 27.06 49.34 -9.47
C ASN A 121 28.57 49.04 -9.39
N VAL A 122 28.98 47.97 -8.70
CA VAL A 122 30.35 47.49 -8.61
C VAL A 122 30.47 46.34 -9.61
N LYS A 123 31.23 46.50 -10.69
CA LYS A 123 31.47 45.43 -11.69
C LYS A 123 32.27 44.30 -11.02
N VAL A 124 31.59 43.37 -10.35
CA VAL A 124 32.22 42.15 -9.87
C VAL A 124 32.37 41.23 -11.08
N SER A 125 33.61 41.04 -11.56
CA SER A 125 33.89 40.11 -12.65
C SER A 125 33.36 38.72 -12.31
N VAL A 126 32.55 38.19 -13.23
CA VAL A 126 31.87 36.89 -13.21
C VAL A 126 32.91 35.76 -13.20
N TYR A 127 33.54 35.49 -12.05
CA TYR A 127 34.42 34.33 -11.85
C TYR A 127 34.02 33.47 -10.64
N PHE A 128 33.01 33.87 -9.85
CA PHE A 128 32.64 33.17 -8.62
C PHE A 128 31.40 32.26 -8.73
N PHE A 129 30.77 32.18 -9.91
CA PHE A 129 29.60 31.32 -10.14
C PHE A 129 29.91 30.05 -10.97
N TYR A 130 31.16 29.87 -11.41
CA TYR A 130 31.60 28.78 -12.29
C TYR A 130 32.93 28.12 -11.84
N LEU A 131 33.18 28.05 -10.52
CA LEU A 131 34.16 27.12 -9.95
C LEU A 131 33.64 26.53 -8.64
#